data_AF-A0A1D8GCW3-F1
#
_entry.id   AF-A0A1D8GCW3-F1
#
_cell.length_a   1.000
_cell.length_b   1.000
_cell.length_c   1.000
_cell.angle_alpha   90.00
_cell.angle_beta   90.00
_cell.angle_gamma   90.00
#
_symmetry.space_group_name_H-M   'P 1'
#
loop_
_entity.id
_entity.type
_entity.pdbx_description
1 polymer ?
#
loop_
_entity_poly.entity_id
_entity_poly.type
_entity_poly.pdbx_seq_one_letter_code
_entity_poly.pdbx_strand_id
1 'polypeptide(L)'
;MIYSIDELRKRIAPVAEKYNLRAVYLFGSYARNEATESSDVDVLVDRMGSKVKSLFDMGGLYNDLCDSIGKEVDLITTQTLEQESTQQRTPWFVENVRTEMIKIYE
;
A
#
# COMPACT_ATOMS: atom_id res chain seq x y z
N MET A 1 0.25 12.45 14.34
CA MET A 1 -1.15 12.47 13.85
C MET A 1 -1.56 11.07 13.41
N ILE A 2 -2.71 10.54 13.83
CA ILE A 2 -3.23 9.25 13.35
C ILE A 2 -4.27 9.54 12.27
N TYR A 3 -4.20 8.87 11.13
CA TYR A 3 -5.17 9.01 10.05
C TYR A 3 -6.21 7.89 10.09
N SER A 4 -7.45 8.25 9.79
CA SER A 4 -8.52 7.27 9.58
C SER A 4 -8.39 6.62 8.20
N ILE A 5 -8.93 5.41 8.02
CA ILE A 5 -8.94 4.72 6.71
C ILE A 5 -9.59 5.59 5.62
N ASP A 6 -10.66 6.32 5.93
CA ASP A 6 -11.30 7.22 4.96
C ASP A 6 -10.42 8.42 4.58
N GLU A 7 -9.62 8.95 5.50
CA GLU A 7 -8.66 10.01 5.21
C GLU A 7 -7.52 9.51 4.32
N LEU A 8 -6.97 8.34 4.64
CA LEU A 8 -5.96 7.69 3.81
C LEU A 8 -6.53 7.43 2.41
N ARG A 9 -7.76 6.92 2.31
CA ARG A 9 -8.43 6.71 1.03
C ARG A 9 -8.52 8.01 0.22
N LYS A 10 -8.96 9.11 0.82
CA LYS A 10 -9.06 10.42 0.14
C LYS A 10 -7.71 10.96 -0.33
N ARG A 11 -6.64 10.72 0.44
CA ARG A 11 -5.27 11.14 0.09
C ARG A 11 -4.63 10.24 -0.97
N ILE A 12 -4.90 8.94 -0.93
CA ILE A 12 -4.31 7.95 -1.84
C ILE A 12 -5.04 7.91 -3.18
N ALA A 13 -6.37 8.11 -3.21
CA ALA A 13 -7.18 8.10 -4.43
C ALA A 13 -6.60 8.93 -5.59
N PRO A 14 -6.26 10.23 -5.43
CA PRO A 14 -5.73 11.03 -6.53
C PRO A 14 -4.37 10.52 -7.04
N VAL A 15 -3.55 9.92 -6.15
CA VAL A 15 -2.28 9.31 -6.54
C VAL A 15 -2.54 8.02 -7.33
N ALA A 16 -3.45 7.17 -6.85
CA ALA A 16 -3.81 5.93 -7.53
C ALA A 16 -4.37 6.18 -8.94
N GLU A 17 -5.21 7.20 -9.11
CA GLU A 17 -5.73 7.66 -10.41
C GLU A 17 -4.60 8.16 -11.32
N LYS A 18 -3.68 9.00 -10.80
CA LYS A 18 -2.54 9.55 -11.56
C LYS A 18 -1.69 8.45 -12.18
N TYR A 19 -1.43 7.38 -11.43
CA TYR A 19 -0.62 6.23 -11.86
C TYR A 19 -1.43 5.14 -12.57
N ASN A 20 -2.75 5.29 -12.66
CA ASN A 20 -3.68 4.31 -13.23
C ASN A 20 -3.51 2.93 -12.58
N LEU A 21 -3.46 2.91 -11.23
CA LEU A 21 -3.37 1.68 -10.46
C LEU A 21 -4.69 0.91 -10.57
N ARG A 22 -4.60 -0.41 -10.58
CA ARG A 22 -5.79 -1.26 -10.69
C ARG A 22 -6.55 -1.37 -9.38
N ALA A 23 -5.83 -1.46 -8.28
CA ALA A 23 -6.39 -1.49 -6.94
C ALA A 23 -5.33 -1.09 -5.92
N VAL A 24 -5.78 -0.51 -4.81
CA VAL A 24 -4.93 -0.24 -3.66
C VAL A 24 -5.59 -0.79 -2.41
N TYR A 25 -4.78 -1.44 -1.59
CA TYR A 25 -5.17 -2.07 -0.35
C TYR A 25 -4.32 -1.49 0.79
N LEU A 26 -4.95 -1.29 1.93
CA LEU A 26 -4.30 -0.90 3.18
C LEU A 26 -4.20 -2.13 4.07
N PHE A 27 -3.07 -2.36 4.72
CA PHE A 27 -2.91 -3.47 5.65
C PHE A 27 -2.17 -3.00 6.91
N GLY A 28 -1.81 -3.96 7.79
CA GLY A 28 -0.98 -3.67 8.95
C GLY A 28 -1.70 -2.86 10.04
N SER A 29 -0.95 -1.98 10.70
CA SER A 29 -1.42 -1.29 11.92
C SER A 29 -2.66 -0.41 11.67
N TYR A 30 -2.75 0.24 10.51
CA TYR A 30 -3.91 1.07 10.15
C TYR A 30 -5.14 0.23 9.82
N ALA A 31 -4.98 -0.92 9.17
CA ALA A 31 -6.10 -1.84 8.93
C ALA A 31 -6.65 -2.44 10.23
N ARG A 32 -5.77 -2.68 11.21
CA ARG A 32 -6.15 -3.19 12.54
C ARG A 32 -6.65 -2.13 13.52
N ASN A 33 -6.67 -0.84 13.15
CA ASN A 33 -6.96 0.28 14.06
C ASN A 33 -6.00 0.35 15.27
N GLU A 34 -4.79 -0.20 15.14
CA GLU A 34 -3.73 -0.17 16.16
C GLU A 34 -2.62 0.84 15.82
N ALA A 35 -2.80 1.63 14.75
CA ALA A 35 -1.83 2.61 14.31
C ALA A 35 -1.61 3.73 15.34
N THR A 36 -0.35 4.09 15.53
CA THR A 36 0.08 5.19 16.40
C THR A 36 0.53 6.38 15.57
N GLU A 37 0.83 7.50 16.22
CA GLU A 37 1.27 8.72 15.53
C GLU A 37 2.57 8.53 14.74
N SER A 38 3.46 7.65 15.20
CA SER A 38 4.72 7.29 14.56
C SER A 38 4.62 6.05 13.68
N SER A 39 3.41 5.50 13.46
CA SER A 39 3.23 4.33 12.59
C SER A 39 3.23 4.72 11.11
N ASP A 40 4.02 3.97 10.35
CA ASP A 40 4.09 4.01 8.89
C ASP A 40 2.82 3.43 8.27
N VAL A 41 2.49 3.86 7.06
CA VAL A 41 1.27 3.43 6.37
C VAL A 41 1.60 2.28 5.43
N ASP A 42 1.18 1.07 5.79
CA ASP A 42 1.39 -0.12 4.98
C ASP A 42 0.38 -0.22 3.83
N VAL A 43 0.86 -0.08 2.59
CA VAL A 43 0.03 -0.02 1.38
C VAL A 43 0.45 -1.07 0.37
N LEU A 44 -0.53 -1.88 -0.06
CA LEU A 44 -0.36 -2.86 -1.11
C LEU A 44 -1.02 -2.36 -2.39
N VAL A 45 -0.23 -2.28 -3.46
CA VAL A 45 -0.72 -1.84 -4.77
C VAL A 45 -0.76 -2.97 -5.78
N ASP A 46 -1.87 -3.07 -6.50
CA ASP A 46 -1.94 -3.84 -7.73
C ASP A 46 -1.58 -2.94 -8.92
N ARG A 47 -0.35 -3.11 -9.39
CA ARG A 47 0.20 -2.40 -10.55
C ARG A 47 -0.05 -3.12 -11.87
N MET A 48 -0.79 -4.23 -11.89
CA MET A 48 -1.06 -4.99 -13.11
C MET A 48 -1.83 -4.14 -14.13
N GLY A 49 -1.24 -3.93 -15.30
CA GLY A 49 -1.84 -3.07 -16.34
C GLY A 49 -1.72 -1.56 -16.09
N SER A 50 -1.07 -1.13 -15.01
CA SER A 50 -0.86 0.28 -14.68
C SER A 50 0.28 0.92 -15.50
N LYS A 51 0.47 2.24 -15.33
CA LYS A 51 1.62 2.96 -15.88
C LYS A 51 2.93 2.63 -15.16
N VAL A 52 2.87 2.02 -13.98
CA VAL A 52 4.03 1.76 -13.11
C VAL A 52 4.77 0.50 -13.56
N LYS A 53 5.71 0.68 -14.48
CA LYS A 53 6.47 -0.42 -15.10
C LYS A 53 7.92 -0.47 -14.66
N SER A 54 8.52 0.68 -14.37
CA SER A 54 9.93 0.80 -13.99
C SER A 54 10.11 1.13 -12.51
N LEU A 55 11.33 0.90 -12.00
CA LEU A 55 11.71 1.28 -10.62
C LEU A 55 11.57 2.79 -10.38
N PHE A 56 11.82 3.60 -11.41
CA PHE A 56 11.59 5.05 -11.35
C PHE A 56 10.12 5.39 -11.13
N ASP A 57 9.19 4.71 -11.82
CA ASP A 57 7.76 4.94 -11.64
C ASP A 57 7.31 4.51 -10.23
N MET A 58 7.85 3.39 -9.73
CA MET A 58 7.61 2.93 -8.35
C MET A 58 8.11 3.97 -7.33
N GLY A 59 9.31 4.52 -7.54
CA GLY A 59 9.86 5.58 -6.70
C GLY A 59 9.03 6.86 -6.74
N GLY A 60 8.50 7.24 -7.91
CA GLY A 60 7.59 8.37 -8.06
C GLY A 60 6.26 8.14 -7.34
N LEU A 61 5.67 6.95 -7.49
CA LEU A 61 4.46 6.55 -6.76
C LEU A 61 4.68 6.60 -5.25
N TYR A 62 5.77 6.01 -4.77
CA TYR A 62 6.16 6.04 -3.36
C TYR A 62 6.28 7.48 -2.85
N ASN A 63 7.01 8.34 -3.57
CA ASN A 63 7.21 9.72 -3.16
C ASN A 63 5.89 10.50 -3.12
N ASP A 64 5.03 10.35 -4.14
CA ASP A 64 3.72 11.00 -4.18
C ASP A 64 2.79 10.51 -3.06
N LEU A 65 2.87 9.23 -2.67
CA LEU A 65 2.11 8.69 -1.53
C LEU A 65 2.63 9.28 -0.21
N CYS A 66 3.94 9.30 0.00
CA CYS A 66 4.56 9.91 1.18
C CYS A 66 4.22 11.40 1.29
N ASP A 67 4.29 12.15 0.19
CA ASP A 67 3.93 13.57 0.16
C ASP A 67 2.44 13.80 0.42
N SER A 68 1.56 12.96 -0.16
CA SER A 68 0.11 13.06 0.04
C SER A 68 -0.31 12.74 1.48
N ILE A 69 0.31 11.74 2.09
CA ILE A 69 0.03 11.30 3.46
C ILE A 69 0.79 12.15 4.49
N GLY A 70 1.95 12.69 4.13
CA GLY A 70 2.85 13.42 5.03
C GLY A 70 3.55 12.50 6.04
N LYS A 71 3.72 11.21 5.71
CA LYS A 71 4.37 10.19 6.53
C LYS A 71 5.09 9.17 5.65
N GLU A 72 5.95 8.37 6.28
CA GLU A 72 6.51 7.19 5.63
C GLU A 72 5.42 6.17 5.32
N VAL A 73 5.53 5.58 4.12
CA VAL A 73 4.58 4.62 3.55
C VAL A 73 5.37 3.37 3.22
N ASP A 74 4.98 2.20 3.72
CA ASP A 74 5.57 0.95 3.24
C ASP A 74 4.78 0.47 2.01
N LEU A 75 5.42 0.55 0.84
CA LEU A 75 4.79 0.23 -0.43
C LEU A 75 5.18 -1.17 -0.89
N ILE A 76 4.23 -2.10 -0.86
CA ILE A 76 4.39 -3.44 -1.41
C ILE A 76 3.53 -3.65 -2.64
N THR A 77 3.94 -4.57 -3.51
CA THR A 77 3.16 -4.94 -4.70
C THR A 77 2.55 -6.32 -4.53
N THR A 78 1.40 -6.56 -5.15
CA THR A 78 0.79 -7.91 -5.26
C THR A 78 1.82 -8.94 -5.71
N GLN A 79 2.63 -8.58 -6.70
CA GLN A 79 3.68 -9.44 -7.24
C GLN A 79 4.71 -9.85 -6.17
N THR A 80 5.07 -8.95 -5.24
CA THR A 80 6.00 -9.24 -4.13
C THR A 80 5.43 -10.30 -3.19
N LEU A 81 4.12 -10.25 -2.88
CA LEU A 81 3.46 -11.28 -2.07
C LEU A 81 3.29 -12.61 -2.81
N GLU A 82 3.17 -12.57 -4.13
CA GLU A 82 3.06 -13.77 -4.97
C GLU A 82 4.40 -14.46 -5.21
N GLN A 83 5.53 -13.81 -4.92
CA GLN A 83 6.84 -14.45 -5.03
C GLN A 83 6.97 -15.65 -4.09
N GLU A 84 7.39 -16.79 -4.63
CA GLU A 84 7.64 -18.01 -3.87
C GLU A 84 8.64 -17.79 -2.73
N SER A 85 9.66 -16.96 -2.93
CA SER A 85 10.64 -16.58 -1.92
C SER A 85 10.00 -15.89 -0.70
N THR A 86 9.05 -14.97 -0.94
CA THR A 86 8.31 -14.29 0.13
C THR A 86 7.41 -15.29 0.87
N GLN A 87 6.68 -16.12 0.14
CA GLN A 87 5.80 -17.14 0.73
C GLN A 87 6.56 -18.17 1.56
N GLN A 88 7.77 -18.57 1.14
CA GLN A 88 8.60 -19.52 1.87
C GLN A 88 9.28 -18.90 3.09
N ARG A 89 9.75 -17.66 2.99
CA ARG A 89 10.48 -16.99 4.09
C ARG A 89 9.54 -16.45 5.16
N THR A 90 8.41 -15.89 4.77
CA THR A 90 7.47 -15.22 5.66
C THR A 90 6.01 -15.58 5.34
N PRO A 91 5.63 -16.88 5.44
CA PRO A 91 4.26 -17.33 5.14
C PRO A 91 3.21 -16.64 6.02
N TRP A 92 3.53 -16.45 7.31
CA TRP A 92 2.67 -15.74 8.26
C TRP A 92 2.40 -14.29 7.85
N PHE A 93 3.38 -13.61 7.25
CA PHE A 93 3.21 -12.24 6.78
C PHE A 93 2.25 -12.20 5.60
N VAL A 94 2.43 -13.08 4.62
CA VAL A 94 1.54 -13.17 3.45
C VAL A 94 0.11 -13.48 3.87
N GLU A 95 -0.07 -14.38 4.83
CA GLU A 95 -1.39 -14.73 5.37
C GLU A 95 -2.04 -13.56 6.13
N ASN A 96 -1.28 -12.87 7.00
CA ASN A 96 -1.75 -11.68 7.69
C ASN A 96 -2.17 -10.59 6.71
N VAL A 97 -1.34 -10.26 5.72
CA VAL A 97 -1.69 -9.25 4.72
C VAL A 97 -2.97 -9.64 3.98
N ARG A 98 -3.10 -10.89 3.54
CA ARG A 98 -4.31 -11.36 2.84
C ARG A 98 -5.57 -11.34 3.70
N THR A 99 -5.43 -11.59 5.00
CA THR A 99 -6.56 -11.64 5.95
C THR A 99 -6.99 -10.25 6.40
N GLU A 100 -6.03 -9.34 6.58
CA GLU A 100 -6.26 -8.02 7.16
C GLU A 100 -6.35 -6.91 6.11
N MET A 101 -6.04 -7.17 4.84
CA MET A 101 -6.07 -6.13 3.80
C MET A 101 -7.47 -5.55 3.61
N ILE A 102 -7.54 -4.23 3.62
CA ILE A 102 -8.74 -3.46 3.35
C ILE A 102 -8.56 -2.79 2.01
N LYS A 103 -9.43 -3.10 1.05
CA LYS A 103 -9.43 -2.41 -0.24
C LYS A 103 -9.85 -0.95 -0.04
N ILE A 104 -8.99 -0.02 -0.42
CA ILE A 104 -9.23 1.42 -0.31
C ILE A 104 -9.47 2.08 -1.67
N TYR A 105 -9.05 1.46 -2.78
CA TYR A 105 -9.20 1.98 -4.14
C TYR A 105 -9.36 0.84 -5.16
N GLU A 106 -10.19 1.05 -6.19
CA GLU A 106 -10.45 0.18 -7.35
C GLU A 106 -10.87 1.02 -8.56
#